data_AF-A0A3N5NJR4-F1
#
_entry.id   AF-A0A3N5NJR4-F1
#
_cell.length_a   1.000
_cell.length_b   1.000
_cell.length_c   1.000
_cell.angle_alpha   90.00
_cell.angle_beta   90.00
_cell.angle_gamma   90.00
#
_symmetry.space_group_name_H-M   'P 1'
#
loop_
_entity.id
_entity.type
_entity.pdbx_description
1 polymer ?
#
loop_
_entity_poly.entity_id
_entity_poly.type
_entity_poly.pdbx_seq_one_letter_code
_entity_poly.pdbx_strand_id
1 'polypeptide(L)'
;MLHAYNFTFPVTTTIADSARKRLLETSSQKIEFDADFLDLARVSDSQHEQRTAEFLRNKYALTPPDLVMTLGSSALPFILKYRDTIAPKIPVVFTSISAHNYAAQRLPPDVTGIITEFNLDKTLALAERLQPNARRLFVIAGTGAADRLWHPVARNAIEHRERKFETTYLFGLPYEKLVSELSRVPDDAIVILLTVFADGEGKTFIPAEVASSLAAVSPAPVYAPYDTFVGKGSVGGFVETFESVGIAAADLMTEILSGKDPQTLPPRTNPEQSYRVDLRALQRWNLPESHLPAGTTVLFRKASIWEQHR
;
A
#
# COMPACT_ATOMS: atom_id res chain seq x y z
N MET A 1 9.11 -17.71 -4.21
CA MET A 1 8.70 -16.40 -3.65
C MET A 1 9.85 -15.83 -2.85
N LEU A 2 10.30 -14.61 -3.15
CA LEU A 2 11.41 -13.95 -2.46
C LEU A 2 10.89 -12.81 -1.57
N HIS A 3 10.99 -12.98 -0.26
CA HIS A 3 10.58 -12.02 0.74
C HIS A 3 11.73 -11.09 1.11
N ALA A 4 11.52 -9.77 1.01
CA ALA A 4 12.49 -8.74 1.39
C ALA A 4 12.91 -8.78 2.87
N TYR A 5 12.01 -9.26 3.72
CA TYR A 5 12.14 -9.31 5.18
C TYR A 5 12.22 -10.76 5.66
N ASN A 6 12.45 -10.97 6.96
CA ASN A 6 12.27 -12.28 7.59
C ASN A 6 10.78 -12.60 7.83
N PHE A 7 10.51 -13.80 8.34
CA PHE A 7 9.15 -14.31 8.57
C PHE A 7 8.34 -13.55 9.63
N THR A 8 8.95 -12.66 10.42
CA THR A 8 8.24 -11.92 11.48
C THR A 8 7.54 -10.65 10.98
N PHE A 9 7.75 -10.27 9.72
CA PHE A 9 7.07 -9.13 9.10
C PHE A 9 5.81 -9.60 8.37
N PRO A 10 4.60 -9.32 8.89
CA PRO A 10 3.37 -9.93 8.37
C PRO A 10 3.02 -9.47 6.96
N VAL A 11 3.46 -8.27 6.56
CA VAL A 11 3.09 -7.64 5.28
C VAL A 11 3.40 -8.53 4.07
N THR A 12 4.63 -9.00 3.93
CA THR A 12 5.01 -9.84 2.77
C THR A 12 4.40 -11.23 2.85
N THR A 13 4.17 -11.73 4.06
CA THR A 13 3.49 -13.01 4.31
C THR A 13 2.02 -12.95 3.87
N THR A 14 1.28 -11.89 4.20
CA THR A 14 -0.11 -11.72 3.77
C THR A 14 -0.25 -11.66 2.25
N ILE A 15 0.66 -10.93 1.56
CA ILE A 15 0.69 -10.88 0.09
C ILE A 15 0.96 -12.28 -0.49
N ALA A 16 1.98 -12.98 0.03
CA ALA A 16 2.36 -14.31 -0.44
C ALA A 16 1.27 -15.37 -0.21
N ASP A 17 0.63 -15.37 0.97
CA ASP A 17 -0.46 -16.28 1.31
C ASP A 17 -1.67 -16.06 0.41
N SER A 18 -2.02 -14.80 0.15
CA SER A 18 -3.12 -14.44 -0.74
C SER A 18 -2.82 -14.84 -2.19
N ALA A 19 -1.58 -14.63 -2.65
CA ALA A 19 -1.15 -15.07 -3.97
C ALA A 19 -1.18 -16.60 -4.10
N ARG A 20 -0.67 -17.33 -3.09
CA ARG A 20 -0.69 -18.80 -3.05
C ARG A 20 -2.13 -19.33 -3.11
N LYS A 21 -3.01 -18.79 -2.25
CA LYS A 21 -4.42 -19.18 -2.22
C LYS A 21 -5.08 -18.96 -3.59
N ARG A 22 -4.89 -17.78 -4.18
CA ARG A 22 -5.45 -17.44 -5.49
C ARG A 22 -4.94 -18.37 -6.58
N LEU A 23 -3.63 -18.62 -6.64
CA LEU A 23 -3.03 -19.56 -7.62
C LEU A 23 -3.57 -20.99 -7.47
N LEU A 24 -3.78 -21.47 -6.25
CA LEU A 24 -4.38 -22.78 -6.00
C LEU A 24 -5.86 -22.84 -6.42
N GLU A 25 -6.57 -21.71 -6.39
CA GLU A 25 -7.97 -21.61 -6.83
C GLU A 25 -8.11 -21.51 -8.36
N THR A 26 -7.18 -20.84 -9.03
CA THR A 26 -7.30 -20.51 -10.47
C THR A 26 -6.46 -21.36 -11.40
N SER A 27 -5.38 -21.98 -10.93
CA SER A 27 -4.49 -22.78 -11.77
C SER A 27 -5.06 -24.16 -12.07
N SER A 28 -5.03 -24.55 -13.34
CA SER A 28 -5.32 -25.92 -13.77
C SER A 28 -4.14 -26.88 -13.56
N GLN A 29 -2.94 -26.35 -13.30
CA GLN A 29 -1.71 -27.09 -13.07
C GLN A 29 -1.39 -27.17 -11.58
N LYS A 30 -0.75 -28.26 -11.15
CA LYS A 30 -0.19 -28.37 -9.80
C LYS A 30 1.00 -27.40 -9.69
N ILE A 31 0.88 -26.40 -8.82
CA ILE A 31 1.94 -25.44 -8.52
C ILE A 31 2.63 -25.85 -7.23
N GLU A 32 3.96 -25.89 -7.25
CA GLU A 32 4.80 -26.05 -6.07
C GLU A 32 5.34 -24.68 -5.65
N PHE A 33 5.36 -24.43 -4.35
CA PHE A 33 5.70 -23.13 -3.79
C PHE A 33 6.93 -23.24 -2.91
N ASP A 34 8.00 -22.54 -3.30
CA ASP A 34 9.13 -22.26 -2.43
C ASP A 34 9.09 -20.81 -1.96
N ALA A 35 9.52 -20.59 -0.72
CA ALA A 35 9.69 -19.26 -0.14
C ALA A 35 11.08 -19.11 0.47
N ASP A 36 11.74 -18.00 0.18
CA ASP A 36 13.00 -17.60 0.80
C ASP A 36 12.89 -16.19 1.36
N PHE A 37 13.44 -16.00 2.56
CA PHE A 37 13.42 -14.76 3.29
C PHE A 37 14.81 -14.14 3.29
N LEU A 38 14.96 -13.01 2.61
CA LEU A 38 16.27 -12.42 2.33
C LEU A 38 16.81 -11.61 3.53
N ASP A 39 15.92 -11.10 4.38
CA ASP A 39 16.25 -10.26 5.56
C ASP A 39 17.16 -9.05 5.27
N LEU A 40 17.12 -8.55 4.03
CA LEU A 40 18.00 -7.47 3.54
C LEU A 40 17.65 -6.11 4.14
N ALA A 41 16.39 -5.92 4.54
CA ALA A 41 15.96 -4.65 5.12
C ALA A 41 16.47 -4.46 6.56
N ARG A 42 16.76 -5.56 7.28
CA ARG A 42 17.30 -5.53 8.66
C ARG A 42 18.82 -5.62 8.67
N VAL A 43 19.39 -6.33 7.70
CA VAL A 43 20.84 -6.56 7.59
C VAL A 43 21.35 -5.86 6.33
N SER A 44 21.87 -4.64 6.50
CA SER A 44 22.43 -3.84 5.41
C SER A 44 23.90 -4.18 5.07
N ASP A 45 24.42 -5.29 5.58
CA ASP A 45 25.76 -5.79 5.28
C ASP A 45 25.80 -6.33 3.85
N SER A 46 26.64 -5.75 3.00
CA SER A 46 26.80 -6.21 1.61
C SER A 46 27.29 -7.66 1.53
N GLN A 47 27.99 -8.17 2.55
CA GLN A 47 28.37 -9.57 2.59
C GLN A 47 27.16 -10.49 2.89
N HIS A 48 26.17 -10.03 3.65
CA HIS A 48 24.94 -10.80 3.87
C HIS A 48 24.16 -10.96 2.57
N GLU A 49 24.05 -9.89 1.80
CA GLU A 49 23.44 -9.92 0.47
C GLU A 49 24.14 -10.93 -0.44
N GLN A 50 25.47 -10.90 -0.51
CA GLN A 50 26.25 -11.83 -1.33
C GLN A 50 26.10 -13.29 -0.87
N ARG A 51 26.21 -13.57 0.44
CA ARG A 51 26.01 -14.93 0.99
C ARG A 51 24.61 -15.46 0.68
N THR A 52 23.60 -14.60 0.75
CA THR A 52 22.22 -14.94 0.40
C THR A 52 22.09 -15.29 -1.08
N ALA A 53 22.72 -14.52 -1.97
CA ALA A 53 22.74 -14.82 -3.40
C ALA A 53 23.44 -16.15 -3.72
N GLU A 54 24.58 -16.43 -3.08
CA GLU A 54 25.31 -17.69 -3.25
C GLU A 54 24.48 -18.89 -2.76
N PHE A 55 23.79 -18.76 -1.63
CA PHE A 55 22.86 -19.77 -1.13
C PHE A 55 21.73 -20.05 -2.14
N LEU A 56 21.05 -19.02 -2.64
CA LEU A 56 19.94 -19.18 -3.59
C LEU A 56 20.40 -19.76 -4.93
N ARG A 57 21.56 -19.32 -5.43
CA ARG A 57 22.19 -19.90 -6.63
C ARG A 57 22.38 -21.41 -6.46
N ASN A 58 22.93 -21.83 -5.32
CA ASN A 58 23.18 -23.26 -5.08
C ASN A 58 21.87 -24.04 -4.87
N LYS A 59 20.88 -23.44 -4.18
CA LYS A 59 19.56 -24.05 -3.95
C LYS A 59 18.82 -24.34 -5.25
N TYR A 60 18.80 -23.39 -6.17
CA TYR A 60 18.04 -23.48 -7.42
C TYR A 60 18.85 -24.00 -8.63
N ALA A 61 20.09 -24.43 -8.44
CA ALA A 61 20.96 -24.89 -9.52
C ALA A 61 20.45 -26.13 -10.26
N LEU A 62 19.84 -27.08 -9.54
CA LEU A 62 19.34 -28.34 -10.11
C LEU A 62 17.85 -28.30 -10.46
N THR A 63 17.10 -27.44 -9.77
CA THR A 63 15.65 -27.29 -9.94
C THR A 63 15.34 -25.80 -9.98
N PRO A 64 15.59 -25.13 -11.12
CA PRO A 64 15.28 -23.72 -11.26
C PRO A 64 13.76 -23.49 -11.21
N PRO A 65 13.29 -22.38 -10.65
CA PRO A 65 11.88 -22.04 -10.68
C PRO A 65 11.43 -21.64 -12.09
N ASP A 66 10.16 -21.88 -12.42
CA ASP A 66 9.55 -21.38 -13.67
C ASP A 66 9.18 -19.88 -13.59
N LEU A 67 9.06 -19.34 -12.37
CA LEU A 67 8.70 -17.94 -12.11
C LEU A 67 9.21 -17.48 -10.73
N VAL A 68 9.67 -16.23 -10.63
CA VAL A 68 10.03 -15.61 -9.35
C VAL A 68 9.07 -14.49 -8.99
N MET A 69 8.38 -14.61 -7.85
CA MET A 69 7.63 -13.49 -7.26
C MET A 69 8.50 -12.76 -6.24
N THR A 70 8.61 -11.44 -6.33
CA THR A 70 9.31 -10.62 -5.32
C THR A 70 8.31 -9.87 -4.44
N LEU A 71 8.59 -9.86 -3.14
CA LEU A 71 7.71 -9.34 -2.10
C LEU A 71 8.47 -8.32 -1.25
N GLY A 72 8.14 -7.04 -1.41
CA GLY A 72 8.81 -5.93 -0.73
C GLY A 72 9.90 -5.25 -1.57
N SER A 73 10.20 -4.00 -1.21
CA SER A 73 10.96 -3.07 -2.06
C SER A 73 12.43 -3.43 -2.28
N SER A 74 13.05 -4.23 -1.41
CA SER A 74 14.44 -4.69 -1.57
C SER A 74 14.59 -6.02 -2.33
N ALA A 75 13.51 -6.81 -2.46
CA ALA A 75 13.58 -8.11 -3.13
C ALA A 75 13.75 -7.98 -4.66
N LEU A 76 13.12 -6.97 -5.27
CA LEU A 76 13.28 -6.71 -6.71
C LEU A 76 14.72 -6.29 -7.08
N PRO A 77 15.32 -5.26 -6.46
CA PRO A 77 16.71 -4.91 -6.74
C PRO A 77 17.69 -6.08 -6.52
N PHE A 78 17.47 -6.88 -5.48
CA PHE A 78 18.27 -8.07 -5.21
C PHE A 78 18.20 -9.08 -6.36
N ILE A 79 17.00 -9.49 -6.79
CA ILE A 79 16.90 -10.48 -7.86
C ILE A 79 17.42 -9.91 -9.18
N LEU A 80 17.21 -8.62 -9.48
CA LEU A 80 17.77 -7.99 -10.68
C LEU A 80 19.30 -8.04 -10.72
N LYS A 81 19.96 -7.85 -9.57
CA LYS A 81 21.42 -7.87 -9.46
C LYS A 81 22.01 -9.27 -9.62
N TYR A 82 21.34 -10.31 -9.12
CA TYR A 82 21.86 -11.69 -9.12
C TYR A 82 21.13 -12.63 -10.09
N ARG A 83 20.23 -12.10 -10.93
CA ARG A 83 19.29 -12.86 -11.76
C ARG A 83 19.98 -13.92 -12.60
N ASP A 84 21.05 -13.53 -13.29
CA ASP A 84 21.76 -14.39 -14.23
C ASP A 84 22.37 -15.64 -13.56
N THR A 85 22.61 -15.57 -12.25
CA THR A 85 23.13 -16.69 -11.48
C THR A 85 22.04 -17.49 -10.78
N ILE A 86 20.98 -16.85 -10.28
CA ILE A 86 19.94 -17.51 -9.48
C ILE A 86 18.82 -18.08 -10.36
N ALA A 87 18.38 -17.33 -11.36
CA ALA A 87 17.17 -17.61 -12.13
C ALA A 87 17.29 -17.00 -13.55
N PRO A 88 18.28 -17.44 -14.37
CA PRO A 88 18.53 -16.85 -15.68
C PRO A 88 17.31 -17.02 -16.59
N LYS A 89 16.87 -15.93 -17.22
CA LYS A 89 15.70 -15.87 -18.13
C LYS A 89 14.36 -16.27 -17.51
N ILE A 90 14.30 -16.50 -16.20
CA ILE A 90 13.06 -16.82 -15.49
C ILE A 90 12.27 -15.53 -15.24
N PRO A 91 10.98 -15.44 -15.64
CA PRO A 91 10.19 -14.24 -15.45
C PRO A 91 10.08 -13.84 -13.99
N VAL A 92 10.03 -12.53 -13.75
CA VAL A 92 9.87 -11.97 -12.41
C VAL A 92 8.55 -11.22 -12.34
N VAL A 93 7.74 -11.52 -11.31
CA VAL A 93 6.53 -10.77 -10.95
C VAL A 93 6.81 -10.01 -9.65
N PHE A 94 6.96 -8.69 -9.72
CA PHE A 94 7.20 -7.88 -8.54
C PHE A 94 5.92 -7.38 -7.87
N THR A 95 6.03 -7.12 -6.56
CA THR A 95 5.01 -6.43 -5.75
C THR A 95 5.68 -5.39 -4.85
N SER A 96 4.88 -4.49 -4.26
CA SER A 96 5.35 -3.48 -3.30
C SER A 96 6.39 -2.51 -3.88
N ILE A 97 6.29 -2.20 -5.18
CA ILE A 97 7.11 -1.18 -5.86
C ILE A 97 6.21 0.00 -6.20
N SER A 98 6.61 1.21 -5.77
CA SER A 98 5.88 2.43 -6.09
C SER A 98 6.06 2.83 -7.56
N ALA A 99 5.10 3.57 -8.11
CA ALA A 99 5.20 4.13 -9.45
C ALA A 99 6.49 4.96 -9.65
N HIS A 100 6.89 5.72 -8.62
CA HIS A 100 8.14 6.48 -8.62
C HIS A 100 9.38 5.58 -8.74
N ASN A 101 9.46 4.51 -7.92
CA ASN A 101 10.59 3.59 -7.95
C ASN A 101 10.64 2.80 -9.25
N TYR A 102 9.47 2.43 -9.80
CA TYR A 102 9.37 1.79 -11.11
C TYR A 102 9.87 2.71 -12.22
N ALA A 103 9.40 3.96 -12.28
CA ALA A 103 9.81 4.93 -13.29
C ALA A 103 11.30 5.29 -13.24
N ALA A 104 11.91 5.21 -12.06
CA ALA A 104 13.34 5.42 -11.86
C ALA A 104 14.21 4.23 -12.31
N GLN A 105 13.62 3.08 -12.63
CA GLN A 105 14.33 1.86 -12.99
C GLN A 105 14.01 1.42 -14.42
N ARG A 106 15.03 0.99 -15.17
CA ARG A 106 14.82 0.32 -16.46
C ARG A 106 14.79 -1.18 -16.22
N LEU A 107 13.58 -1.71 -16.01
CA LEU A 107 13.40 -3.15 -15.80
C LEU A 107 13.58 -3.93 -17.12
N PRO A 108 14.14 -5.15 -17.08
CA PRO A 108 14.11 -6.06 -18.21
C PRO A 108 12.67 -6.34 -18.68
N PRO A 109 12.44 -6.65 -19.97
CA PRO A 109 11.09 -6.79 -20.52
C PRO A 109 10.31 -7.96 -19.92
N ASP A 110 10.98 -9.00 -19.42
CA ASP A 110 10.40 -10.16 -18.76
C ASP A 110 10.26 -9.99 -17.23
N VAL A 111 10.42 -8.76 -16.74
CA VAL A 111 10.16 -8.36 -15.36
C VAL A 111 8.91 -7.48 -15.36
N THR A 112 7.81 -8.07 -14.89
CA THR A 112 6.50 -7.41 -14.78
C THR A 112 6.03 -7.41 -13.32
N GLY A 113 4.88 -6.83 -13.02
CA GLY A 113 4.39 -6.82 -11.64
C GLY A 113 3.22 -5.91 -11.36
N ILE A 114 2.93 -5.81 -10.06
CA ILE A 114 1.90 -4.93 -9.52
C ILE A 114 2.58 -3.68 -8.95
N ILE A 115 2.21 -2.53 -9.50
CA ILE A 115 2.64 -1.22 -9.01
C ILE A 115 1.74 -0.81 -7.85
N THR A 116 2.35 -0.55 -6.69
CA THR A 116 1.69 0.04 -5.53
C THR A 116 1.50 1.53 -5.78
N GLU A 117 0.25 1.96 -5.81
CA GLU A 117 -0.11 3.35 -6.04
C GLU A 117 -1.15 3.79 -5.01
N PHE A 118 -0.88 4.85 -4.26
CA PHE A 118 -1.83 5.40 -3.31
C PHE A 118 -2.63 6.52 -4.00
N ASN A 119 -3.93 6.32 -4.19
CA ASN A 119 -4.74 7.24 -4.98
C ASN A 119 -5.36 8.35 -4.11
N LEU A 120 -4.64 9.46 -4.01
CA LEU A 120 -5.11 10.64 -3.28
C LEU A 120 -6.33 11.29 -3.96
N ASP A 121 -6.40 11.32 -5.29
CA ASP A 121 -7.51 11.96 -6.01
C ASP A 121 -8.85 11.29 -5.73
N LYS A 122 -8.88 9.95 -5.72
CA LYS A 122 -10.07 9.17 -5.35
C LYS A 122 -10.41 9.33 -3.88
N THR A 123 -9.41 9.44 -2.99
CA THR A 123 -9.62 9.69 -1.56
C THR A 123 -10.22 11.09 -1.31
N LEU A 124 -9.72 12.11 -2.01
CA LEU A 124 -10.30 13.46 -2.00
C LEU A 124 -11.73 13.47 -2.55
N ALA A 125 -12.00 12.74 -3.63
CA ALA A 125 -13.35 12.60 -4.18
C ALA A 125 -14.32 11.93 -3.19
N LEU A 126 -13.87 10.94 -2.42
CA LEU A 126 -14.65 10.35 -1.33
C LEU A 126 -14.99 11.40 -0.26
N ALA A 127 -13.98 12.14 0.21
CA ALA A 127 -14.16 13.17 1.23
C ALA A 127 -15.13 14.28 0.78
N GLU A 128 -15.00 14.73 -0.48
CA GLU A 128 -15.90 15.71 -1.10
C GLU A 128 -17.35 15.25 -1.14
N ARG A 129 -17.57 13.98 -1.49
CA ARG A 129 -18.90 13.37 -1.61
C ARG A 129 -19.56 13.20 -0.24
N LEU A 130 -18.78 12.82 0.78
CA LEU A 130 -19.27 12.69 2.15
C LEU A 130 -19.49 14.06 2.83
N GLN A 131 -18.72 15.08 2.44
CA GLN A 131 -18.81 16.45 2.98
C GLN A 131 -19.03 17.50 1.87
N PRO A 132 -20.23 17.55 1.26
CA PRO A 132 -20.52 18.47 0.15
C PRO A 132 -20.44 19.95 0.57
N ASN A 133 -20.60 20.25 1.87
CA ASN A 133 -20.59 21.62 2.39
C ASN A 133 -19.24 22.07 2.97
N ALA A 134 -18.22 21.19 3.02
CA ALA A 134 -16.91 21.54 3.55
C ALA A 134 -16.25 22.70 2.78
N ARG A 135 -15.58 23.60 3.51
CA ARG A 135 -14.90 24.76 2.90
C ARG A 135 -13.40 24.73 3.06
N ARG A 136 -12.92 24.01 4.09
CA ARG A 136 -11.54 23.97 4.53
C ARG A 136 -10.95 22.59 4.29
N LEU A 137 -9.70 22.56 3.87
CA LEU A 137 -8.93 21.34 3.64
C LEU A 137 -7.62 21.42 4.42
N PHE A 138 -7.41 20.50 5.35
CA PHE A 138 -6.14 20.38 6.07
C PHE A 138 -5.42 19.14 5.55
N VAL A 139 -4.15 19.31 5.18
CA VAL A 139 -3.34 18.22 4.63
C VAL A 139 -2.13 18.01 5.52
N ILE A 140 -1.97 16.79 6.01
CA ILE A 140 -0.93 16.41 6.96
C ILE A 140 0.04 15.45 6.29
N ALA A 141 1.33 15.76 6.38
CA ALA A 141 2.42 14.88 5.98
C ALA A 141 3.67 15.19 6.82
N GLY A 142 4.46 14.17 7.12
CA GLY A 142 5.70 14.30 7.87
C GLY A 142 6.87 14.85 7.05
N THR A 143 8.08 14.67 7.57
CA THR A 143 9.35 15.09 6.96
C THR A 143 10.23 13.91 6.56
N GLY A 144 9.84 12.66 6.83
CA GLY A 144 10.59 11.48 6.41
C GLY A 144 10.77 11.42 4.89
N ALA A 145 11.72 10.62 4.41
CA ALA A 145 11.99 10.51 2.97
C ALA A 145 10.72 10.15 2.16
N ALA A 146 9.94 9.17 2.64
CA ALA A 146 8.66 8.81 2.05
C ALA A 146 7.59 9.89 2.22
N ASP A 147 7.59 10.63 3.33
CA ASP A 147 6.62 11.72 3.58
C ASP A 147 6.81 12.87 2.60
N ARG A 148 8.07 13.24 2.31
CA ARG A 148 8.38 14.34 1.39
C ARG A 148 7.95 14.05 -0.05
N LEU A 149 7.87 12.78 -0.46
CA LEU A 149 7.33 12.41 -1.77
C LEU A 149 5.86 12.82 -1.92
N TRP A 150 5.12 12.88 -0.81
CA TRP A 150 3.71 13.30 -0.83
C TRP A 150 3.51 14.80 -0.98
N HIS A 151 4.48 15.63 -0.57
CA HIS A 151 4.29 17.08 -0.56
C HIS A 151 3.94 17.65 -1.94
N PRO A 152 4.69 17.36 -3.02
CA PRO A 152 4.32 17.82 -4.36
C PRO A 152 3.08 17.10 -4.91
N VAL A 153 2.91 15.80 -4.61
CA VAL A 153 1.75 15.02 -5.07
C VAL A 153 0.45 15.60 -4.52
N ALA A 154 0.41 15.91 -3.23
CA ALA A 154 -0.76 16.48 -2.57
C ALA A 154 -1.07 17.88 -3.08
N ARG A 155 -0.05 18.73 -3.23
CA ARG A 155 -0.23 20.07 -3.81
C ARG A 155 -0.81 19.98 -5.21
N ASN A 156 -0.20 19.18 -6.08
CA ASN A 156 -0.64 19.01 -7.45
C ASN A 156 -2.08 18.49 -7.52
N ALA A 157 -2.40 17.44 -6.76
CA ALA A 157 -3.74 16.86 -6.71
C ALA A 157 -4.79 17.91 -6.31
N ILE A 158 -4.52 18.68 -5.26
CA ILE A 158 -5.45 19.68 -4.71
C ILE A 158 -5.60 20.90 -5.62
N GLU A 159 -4.49 21.41 -6.16
CA GLU A 159 -4.48 22.59 -7.04
C GLU A 159 -5.26 22.34 -8.34
N HIS A 160 -5.23 21.11 -8.87
CA HIS A 160 -5.94 20.73 -10.09
C HIS A 160 -7.39 20.28 -9.86
N ARG A 161 -7.89 20.23 -8.62
CA ARG A 161 -9.31 19.91 -8.38
C ARG A 161 -10.21 21.05 -8.84
N GLU A 162 -11.39 20.68 -9.35
CA GLU A 162 -12.43 21.64 -9.71
C GLU A 162 -12.93 22.41 -8.49
N ARG A 163 -13.23 21.68 -7.40
CA ARG A 163 -13.62 22.29 -6.12
C ARG A 163 -12.40 22.89 -5.44
N LYS A 164 -12.48 24.19 -5.12
CA LYS A 164 -11.45 24.90 -4.38
C LYS A 164 -11.78 24.94 -2.89
N PHE A 165 -10.77 24.65 -2.07
CA PHE A 165 -10.84 24.72 -0.62
C PHE A 165 -9.88 25.78 -0.10
N GLU A 166 -10.23 26.38 1.04
CA GLU A 166 -9.24 27.04 1.87
C GLU A 166 -8.29 25.97 2.43
N THR A 167 -7.12 25.82 1.79
CA THR A 167 -6.22 24.70 2.03
C THR A 167 -5.07 25.10 2.95
N THR A 168 -4.92 24.37 4.06
CA THR A 168 -3.79 24.49 4.99
C THR A 168 -2.94 23.24 4.94
N TYR A 169 -1.66 23.39 4.61
CA TYR A 169 -0.68 22.31 4.64
C TYR A 169 0.05 22.29 5.98
N LEU A 170 -0.23 21.29 6.81
CA LEU A 170 0.42 21.07 8.11
C LEU A 170 1.66 20.17 7.93
N PHE A 171 2.51 20.53 6.97
CA PHE A 171 3.71 19.76 6.66
C PHE A 171 4.86 20.11 7.60
N GLY A 172 5.55 19.08 8.08
CA GLY A 172 6.79 19.25 8.84
C GLY A 172 6.67 20.00 10.16
N LEU A 173 5.48 20.01 10.78
CA LEU A 173 5.33 20.48 12.15
C LEU A 173 5.93 19.44 13.12
N PRO A 174 6.51 19.88 14.26
CA PRO A 174 6.71 19.00 15.41
C PRO A 174 5.39 18.33 15.80
N TYR A 175 5.43 17.06 16.19
CA TYR A 175 4.23 16.27 16.38
C TYR A 175 3.26 16.86 17.42
N GLU A 176 3.79 17.39 18.52
CA GLU A 176 3.00 18.01 19.60
C GLU A 176 2.29 19.27 19.09
N LYS A 177 2.93 20.03 18.19
CA LYS A 177 2.29 21.16 17.51
C LYS A 177 1.24 20.69 16.52
N LEU A 178 1.50 19.63 15.75
CA LEU A 178 0.52 19.04 14.84
C LEU A 178 -0.77 18.61 15.56
N VAL A 179 -0.65 17.95 16.72
CA VAL A 179 -1.79 17.58 17.58
C VAL A 179 -2.55 18.83 18.04
N SER A 180 -1.83 19.86 18.49
CA SER A 180 -2.39 21.13 18.96
C SER A 180 -3.17 21.86 17.85
N GLU A 181 -2.60 21.99 16.65
CA GLU A 181 -3.27 22.59 15.48
C GLU A 181 -4.49 21.76 15.08
N LEU A 182 -4.35 20.44 14.98
CA LEU A 182 -5.44 19.57 14.55
C LEU A 182 -6.62 19.57 15.53
N SER A 183 -6.38 19.68 16.83
CA SER A 183 -7.45 19.75 17.84
C SER A 183 -8.35 20.99 17.72
N ARG A 184 -7.87 22.01 16.99
CA ARG A 184 -8.58 23.28 16.78
C ARG A 184 -9.15 23.41 15.37
N VAL A 185 -9.04 22.37 14.53
CA VAL A 185 -9.61 22.47 13.19
C VAL A 185 -11.13 22.60 13.28
N PRO A 186 -11.73 23.43 12.43
CA PRO A 186 -13.18 23.56 12.35
C PRO A 186 -13.85 22.25 11.91
N ASP A 187 -15.07 22.01 12.38
CA ASP A 187 -15.85 20.79 12.09
C ASP A 187 -16.31 20.67 10.62
N ASP A 188 -16.40 21.79 9.89
CA ASP A 188 -16.67 21.83 8.44
C ASP A 188 -15.43 21.54 7.57
N ALA A 189 -14.30 21.14 8.17
CA ALA A 189 -13.08 20.83 7.45
C ALA A 189 -13.03 19.39 6.95
N ILE A 190 -12.29 19.16 5.87
CA ILE A 190 -11.79 17.84 5.49
C ILE A 190 -10.34 17.75 5.96
N VAL A 191 -9.97 16.66 6.62
CA VAL A 191 -8.56 16.39 6.97
C VAL A 191 -8.06 15.22 6.12
N ILE A 192 -7.01 15.46 5.34
CA ILE A 192 -6.26 14.42 4.63
C ILE A 192 -5.00 14.12 5.41
N LEU A 193 -4.90 12.88 5.90
CA LEU A 193 -3.71 12.37 6.55
C LEU A 193 -2.93 11.48 5.58
N LEU A 194 -1.75 11.94 5.19
CA LEU A 194 -0.75 11.14 4.48
C LEU A 194 0.15 10.45 5.51
N THR A 195 1.38 10.08 5.15
CA THR A 195 2.29 9.47 6.13
C THR A 195 3.00 10.53 6.99
N VAL A 196 3.27 10.15 8.23
CA VAL A 196 4.18 10.85 9.14
C VAL A 196 5.13 9.79 9.69
N PHE A 197 6.23 9.53 8.98
CA PHE A 197 7.33 8.69 9.47
C PHE A 197 8.31 9.48 10.33
N ALA A 198 8.47 10.78 10.04
CA ALA A 198 9.19 11.70 10.90
C ALA A 198 8.46 13.05 10.99
N ASP A 199 8.60 13.77 12.10
CA ASP A 199 8.04 15.11 12.28
C ASP A 199 9.06 16.23 11.98
N GLY A 200 8.69 17.48 12.27
CA GLY A 200 9.57 18.65 12.10
C GLY A 200 10.87 18.63 12.89
N GLU A 201 10.98 17.80 13.92
CA GLU A 201 12.16 17.67 14.79
C GLU A 201 12.96 16.40 14.51
N GLY A 202 12.52 15.59 13.53
CA GLY A 202 13.16 14.33 13.17
C GLY A 202 12.79 13.16 14.09
N LYS A 203 11.82 13.33 15.00
CA LYS A 203 11.29 12.23 15.81
C LYS A 203 10.57 11.26 14.89
N THR A 204 10.85 9.97 15.06
CA THR A 204 10.31 8.92 14.19
C THR A 204 9.01 8.34 14.76
N PHE A 205 8.11 7.94 13.86
CA PHE A 205 6.78 7.47 14.20
C PHE A 205 6.36 6.27 13.36
N ILE A 206 5.41 5.50 13.90
CA ILE A 206 4.64 4.52 13.14
C ILE A 206 3.41 5.27 12.59
N PRO A 207 3.24 5.42 11.25
CA PRO A 207 2.16 6.23 10.70
C PRO A 207 0.75 5.81 11.13
N ALA A 208 0.51 4.51 11.34
CA ALA A 208 -0.78 4.02 11.81
C ALA A 208 -1.09 4.44 13.27
N GLU A 209 -0.07 4.61 14.11
CA GLU A 209 -0.25 5.13 15.48
C GLU A 209 -0.53 6.63 15.44
N VAL A 210 0.16 7.37 14.56
CA VAL A 210 -0.12 8.79 14.29
C VAL A 210 -1.54 8.98 13.76
N ALA A 211 -2.01 8.11 12.86
CA ALA A 211 -3.39 8.14 12.40
C ALA A 211 -4.37 7.95 13.55
N SER A 212 -4.09 7.01 14.45
CA SER A 212 -4.92 6.77 15.63
C SER A 212 -5.01 7.96 16.56
N SER A 213 -3.88 8.58 16.87
CA SER A 213 -3.84 9.71 17.80
C SER A 213 -4.42 10.99 17.20
N LEU A 214 -4.10 11.30 15.94
CA LEU A 214 -4.60 12.49 15.26
C LEU A 214 -6.11 12.39 14.99
N ALA A 215 -6.60 11.23 14.56
CA ALA A 215 -8.03 11.02 14.39
C ALA A 215 -8.78 11.11 15.73
N ALA A 216 -8.18 10.70 16.85
CA ALA A 216 -8.82 10.80 18.16
C ALA A 216 -9.08 12.27 18.56
N VAL A 217 -8.14 13.19 18.29
CA VAL A 217 -8.26 14.60 18.68
C VAL A 217 -8.95 15.49 17.64
N SER A 218 -9.07 15.05 16.39
CA SER A 218 -9.64 15.88 15.33
C SER A 218 -11.16 16.06 15.49
N PRO A 219 -11.67 17.31 15.51
CA PRO A 219 -13.10 17.58 15.43
C PRO A 219 -13.70 17.20 14.07
N ALA A 220 -12.90 17.26 12.99
CA ALA A 220 -13.33 17.05 11.62
C ALA A 220 -12.95 15.65 11.09
N PRO A 221 -13.58 15.17 10.00
CA PRO A 221 -13.33 13.83 9.51
C PRO A 221 -11.96 13.68 8.85
N VAL A 222 -11.26 12.60 9.20
CA VAL A 222 -9.90 12.28 8.72
C VAL A 222 -9.95 11.18 7.67
N TYR A 223 -9.43 11.45 6.47
CA TYR A 223 -9.34 10.51 5.36
C TYR A 223 -7.88 10.20 5.03
N ALA A 224 -7.63 9.01 4.50
CA ALA A 224 -6.28 8.59 4.15
C ALA A 224 -6.31 7.52 3.04
N PRO A 225 -5.34 7.52 2.10
CA PRO A 225 -5.26 6.52 1.04
C PRO A 225 -4.61 5.20 1.51
N TYR A 226 -4.68 4.86 2.81
CA TYR A 226 -4.01 3.70 3.40
C TYR A 226 -4.99 2.79 4.13
N ASP A 227 -5.03 1.51 3.75
CA ASP A 227 -5.86 0.50 4.44
C ASP A 227 -5.43 0.33 5.90
N THR A 228 -4.13 0.46 6.20
CA THR A 228 -3.58 0.34 7.57
C THR A 228 -4.09 1.40 8.54
N PHE A 229 -4.70 2.48 8.04
CA PHE A 229 -5.29 3.54 8.88
C PHE A 229 -6.79 3.27 9.14
N VAL A 230 -7.43 2.46 8.30
CA VAL A 230 -8.82 2.05 8.51
C VAL A 230 -8.87 1.16 9.74
N GLY A 231 -9.84 1.40 10.63
CA GLY A 231 -9.87 0.75 11.94
C GLY A 231 -9.07 1.46 13.02
N LYS A 232 -8.23 2.44 12.65
CA LYS A 232 -7.48 3.32 13.55
C LYS A 232 -8.12 4.71 13.67
N GLY A 233 -9.40 4.85 13.30
CA GLY A 233 -10.16 6.09 13.51
C GLY A 233 -10.25 7.02 12.31
N SER A 234 -9.52 6.78 11.21
CA SER A 234 -9.83 7.45 9.95
C SER A 234 -11.19 6.99 9.40
N VAL A 235 -11.85 7.84 8.63
CA VAL A 235 -13.02 7.48 7.82
C VAL A 235 -12.65 6.41 6.81
N GLY A 236 -11.47 6.54 6.19
CA GLY A 236 -10.96 5.65 5.16
C GLY A 236 -10.59 6.40 3.88
N GLY A 237 -10.58 5.69 2.76
CA GLY A 237 -10.12 6.24 1.48
C GLY A 237 -10.24 5.24 0.34
N PHE A 238 -9.58 5.55 -0.77
CA PHE A 238 -9.37 4.60 -1.86
C PHE A 238 -8.01 3.94 -1.67
N VAL A 239 -8.02 2.63 -1.40
CA VAL A 239 -6.86 1.92 -0.86
C VAL A 239 -6.64 0.60 -1.59
N GLU A 240 -5.42 0.07 -1.49
CA GLU A 240 -5.14 -1.35 -1.68
C GLU A 240 -4.94 -2.05 -0.34
N THR A 241 -5.30 -3.33 -0.27
CA THR A 241 -4.93 -4.21 0.84
C THR A 241 -3.79 -5.14 0.43
N PHE A 242 -3.07 -5.70 1.40
CA PHE A 242 -2.02 -6.69 1.09
C PHE A 242 -2.57 -7.94 0.39
N GLU A 243 -3.78 -8.36 0.74
CA GLU A 243 -4.49 -9.46 0.08
C GLU A 243 -4.78 -9.12 -1.38
N SER A 244 -5.26 -7.90 -1.65
CA SER A 244 -5.58 -7.44 -3.00
C SER A 244 -4.35 -7.42 -3.92
N VAL A 245 -3.18 -7.02 -3.39
CA VAL A 245 -1.91 -7.06 -4.11
C VAL A 245 -1.50 -8.51 -4.42
N GLY A 246 -1.68 -9.41 -3.45
CA GLY A 246 -1.40 -10.84 -3.64
C GLY A 246 -2.28 -11.47 -4.72
N ILE A 247 -3.58 -11.16 -4.72
CA ILE A 247 -4.54 -11.60 -5.74
C ILE A 247 -4.14 -11.09 -7.12
N ALA A 248 -3.87 -9.78 -7.25
CA ALA A 248 -3.51 -9.17 -8.52
C ALA A 248 -2.22 -9.76 -9.11
N ALA A 249 -1.23 -10.04 -8.26
CA ALA A 249 0.02 -10.68 -8.65
C ALA A 249 -0.19 -12.14 -9.05
N ALA A 250 -1.05 -12.88 -8.34
CA ALA A 250 -1.41 -14.25 -8.70
C ALA A 250 -2.13 -14.36 -10.04
N ASP A 251 -3.02 -13.42 -10.35
CA ASP A 251 -3.66 -13.37 -11.65
C ASP A 251 -2.62 -13.16 -12.77
N LEU A 252 -1.64 -12.26 -12.56
CA LEU A 252 -0.55 -12.04 -13.51
C LEU A 252 0.38 -13.26 -13.64
N MET A 253 0.68 -13.94 -12.54
CA MET A 253 1.46 -15.20 -12.55
C MET A 253 0.70 -16.31 -13.29
N THR A 254 -0.62 -16.39 -13.13
CA THR A 254 -1.47 -17.37 -13.83
C THR A 254 -1.40 -17.16 -15.34
N GLU A 255 -1.42 -15.90 -15.80
CA GLU A 255 -1.27 -15.56 -17.22
C GLU A 255 0.07 -16.07 -17.78
N ILE A 256 1.16 -15.87 -17.05
CA ILE A 256 2.52 -16.31 -17.45
C ILE A 256 2.63 -17.84 -17.44
N LEU A 257 2.21 -18.49 -16.35
CA LEU A 257 2.27 -19.96 -16.20
C LEU A 257 1.37 -20.69 -17.21
N SER A 258 0.32 -20.02 -17.72
CA SER A 258 -0.52 -20.51 -18.81
C SER A 258 0.09 -20.31 -20.21
N GLY A 259 1.31 -19.77 -20.30
CA GLY A 259 2.08 -19.65 -21.54
C GLY A 259 2.02 -18.27 -22.22
N LYS A 260 1.44 -17.23 -21.61
CA LYS A 260 1.58 -15.87 -22.15
C LYS A 260 3.02 -15.38 -22.00
N ASP A 261 3.53 -14.70 -23.01
CA ASP A 261 4.87 -14.11 -22.98
C ASP A 261 4.92 -12.95 -21.96
N PRO A 262 5.74 -13.04 -20.90
CA PRO A 262 5.93 -11.98 -19.91
C PRO A 262 6.28 -10.62 -20.52
N GLN A 263 6.98 -10.60 -21.66
CA GLN A 263 7.37 -9.37 -22.35
C GLN A 263 6.18 -8.58 -22.92
N THR A 264 5.04 -9.24 -23.07
CA THR A 264 3.79 -8.61 -23.55
C THR A 264 2.87 -8.16 -22.42
N LEU A 265 3.25 -8.42 -21.17
CA LEU A 265 2.46 -8.11 -19.98
C LEU A 265 3.09 -6.92 -19.25
N PRO A 266 2.67 -5.67 -19.54
CA PRO A 266 3.18 -4.52 -18.82
C PRO A 266 2.80 -4.58 -17.34
N PRO A 267 3.64 -4.03 -16.43
CA PRO A 267 3.22 -3.81 -15.06
C PRO A 267 1.93 -3.02 -14.99
N ARG A 268 1.07 -3.36 -14.03
CA ARG A 268 -0.23 -2.69 -13.83
C ARG A 268 -0.37 -2.20 -12.39
N THR A 269 -1.03 -1.07 -12.21
CA THR A 269 -1.54 -0.68 -10.89
C THR A 269 -2.52 -1.75 -10.42
N ASN A 270 -2.56 -1.99 -9.11
CA ASN A 270 -3.43 -2.99 -8.51
C ASN A 270 -4.91 -2.77 -8.92
N PRO A 271 -5.53 -3.68 -9.71
CA PRO A 271 -6.91 -3.51 -10.17
C PRO A 271 -7.94 -3.71 -9.05
N GLU A 272 -7.55 -4.35 -7.95
CA GLU A 272 -8.41 -4.68 -6.81
C GLU A 272 -8.49 -3.54 -5.76
N GLN A 273 -7.98 -2.36 -6.09
CA GLN A 273 -8.15 -1.18 -5.24
C GLN A 273 -9.61 -0.79 -5.12
N SER A 274 -10.00 -0.43 -3.91
CA SER A 274 -11.40 -0.12 -3.61
C SER A 274 -11.54 0.98 -2.56
N TYR A 275 -12.73 1.58 -2.53
CA TYR A 275 -13.12 2.42 -1.40
C TYR A 275 -13.34 1.53 -0.18
N ARG A 276 -12.62 1.83 0.91
CA ARG A 276 -12.75 1.13 2.19
C ARG A 276 -12.94 2.17 3.28
N VAL A 277 -14.00 2.01 4.07
CA VAL A 277 -14.39 2.97 5.11
C VAL A 277 -14.72 2.30 6.44
N ASP A 278 -14.46 2.99 7.55
CA ASP A 278 -14.80 2.54 8.90
C ASP A 278 -16.18 3.06 9.30
N LEU A 279 -17.14 2.15 9.56
CA LEU A 279 -18.49 2.52 9.96
C LEU A 279 -18.52 3.39 11.23
N ARG A 280 -17.62 3.13 12.19
CA ARG A 280 -17.59 3.85 13.47
C ARG A 280 -17.15 5.30 13.26
N ALA A 281 -16.25 5.52 12.31
CA ALA A 281 -15.82 6.87 11.91
C ALA A 281 -16.95 7.61 11.18
N LEU A 282 -17.65 6.94 10.25
CA LEU A 282 -18.83 7.53 9.61
C LEU A 282 -19.87 7.98 10.64
N GLN A 283 -20.16 7.13 11.63
CA GLN A 283 -21.10 7.44 12.71
C GLN A 283 -20.61 8.58 13.60
N ARG A 284 -19.33 8.56 14.01
CA ARG A 284 -18.74 9.60 14.85
C ARG A 284 -18.92 11.00 14.27
N TRP A 285 -18.74 11.13 12.95
CA TRP A 285 -18.82 12.41 12.25
C TRP A 285 -20.14 12.62 11.49
N ASN A 286 -21.15 11.79 11.75
CA ASN A 286 -22.47 11.87 11.12
C ASN A 286 -22.41 11.90 9.57
N LEU A 287 -21.50 11.13 8.99
CA LEU A 287 -21.33 11.02 7.54
C LEU A 287 -22.32 10.00 6.96
N PRO A 288 -23.18 10.38 6.00
CA PRO A 288 -24.21 9.50 5.50
C PRO A 288 -23.66 8.40 4.59
N GLU A 289 -23.96 7.14 4.90
CA GLU A 289 -23.58 5.98 4.08
C GLU A 289 -24.16 6.06 2.65
N SER A 290 -25.30 6.74 2.47
CA SER A 290 -25.91 6.97 1.15
C SER A 290 -25.05 7.80 0.21
N HIS A 291 -24.09 8.55 0.74
CA HIS A 291 -23.11 9.30 -0.05
C HIS A 291 -21.88 8.46 -0.40
N LEU A 292 -21.76 7.21 0.03
CA LEU A 292 -20.62 6.38 -0.37
C LEU A 292 -20.69 6.05 -1.88
N PRO A 293 -19.53 5.97 -2.56
CA PRO A 293 -19.46 5.39 -3.89
C PRO A 293 -20.00 3.95 -3.92
N ALA A 294 -20.57 3.53 -5.05
CA ALA A 294 -20.95 2.13 -5.25
C ALA A 294 -19.73 1.21 -5.14
N GLY A 295 -19.92 0.01 -4.58
CA GLY A 295 -18.83 -0.94 -4.34
C GLY A 295 -17.92 -0.61 -3.15
N THR A 296 -18.25 0.42 -2.35
CA THR A 296 -17.49 0.73 -1.13
C THR A 296 -17.62 -0.41 -0.11
N THR A 297 -16.49 -0.91 0.36
CA THR A 297 -16.44 -1.86 1.48
C THR A 297 -16.53 -1.09 2.79
N VAL A 298 -17.61 -1.31 3.54
CA VAL A 298 -17.81 -0.73 4.87
C VAL A 298 -17.40 -1.74 5.93
N LEU A 299 -16.33 -1.42 6.66
CA LEU A 299 -15.75 -2.25 7.71
C LEU A 299 -16.39 -1.96 9.07
N PHE A 300 -16.22 -2.90 10.00
CA PHE A 300 -16.70 -2.81 11.39
C PHE A 300 -18.22 -2.64 11.53
N ARG A 301 -18.99 -3.17 10.56
CA ARG A 301 -20.43 -3.39 10.77
C ARG A 301 -20.59 -4.33 11.97
N LYS A 302 -21.43 -3.96 12.94
CA LYS A 302 -21.91 -4.95 13.91
C LYS A 302 -22.70 -5.97 13.10
N ALA A 303 -22.35 -7.25 13.21
CA ALA A 303 -23.14 -8.33 12.62
C ALA A 303 -24.59 -8.14 13.06
N SER A 304 -25.51 -8.19 12.11
CA SER A 304 -26.94 -8.19 12.44
C SER A 304 -27.26 -9.41 13.32
N ILE A 305 -28.32 -9.34 14.12
CA ILE A 305 -28.76 -10.47 14.96
C ILE A 305 -28.94 -11.75 14.12
N TRP A 306 -29.35 -11.60 12.85
CA TRP A 306 -29.49 -12.71 11.89
C TRP A 306 -28.16 -13.32 11.42
N GLU A 307 -27.09 -12.54 11.33
CA GLU A 307 -25.75 -13.03 10.98
C GLU A 307 -25.04 -13.67 12.17
N GLN A 308 -25.44 -13.34 13.40
CA GLN A 308 -24.87 -13.94 14.63
C GLN A 308 -25.47 -15.31 14.98
N HIS A 309 -26.60 -15.68 14.36
CA HIS A 309 -27.32 -16.92 14.63
C HIS A 309 -27.34 -17.89 13.44
N ARG A 310 -26.30 -17.88 12.59
CA ARG A 310 -26.16 -18.75 11.43
C ARG A 310 -24.93 -19.63 11.48
#